data_AF-A0A6J0BM13-F1
#
_entry.id   AF-A0A6J0BM13-F1
#
_cell.length_a   1.000
_cell.length_b   1.000
_cell.length_c   1.000
_cell.angle_alpha   90.00
_cell.angle_beta   90.00
_cell.angle_gamma   90.00
#
_symmetry.space_group_name_H-M   'P 1'
#
loop_
_entity.id
_entity.type
_entity.pdbx_description
1 polymer ?
#
loop_
_entity_poly.entity_id
_entity_poly.type
_entity_poly.pdbx_seq_one_letter_code
_entity_poly.pdbx_strand_id
1 'polypeptide(L)'
;MGFIEDELQEVSKLCHNVVEGSRIVSCFQTMVRIEITKTSFKKIIVCAQFPEDYPKTPLLIELKSKTLSENLLAGLTNVCEQECKKILGKAQVLPVLKFVRNFIHENSLCCCYDEISALKKLLGERDKLQLKQKSSYINLKVYQGLYYFKTKILVPDNYPEISVSLEEIDTNFPPVFTRHLVGQGRELGRRCVEPPLKKLPNQPMFKPSPSLCKVVSFLIRSAKTLPNQHCQLCRDACLPQNPEDAVIDETADLHVERLYCSHLFHQQCLITYMKTPPFHGGKKCPGCGQRVYHDKWAVSERLAEDRWAHEQARVRELAEVADFFE
;
A
#
# COMPACT_ATOMS: atom_id res chain seq x y z
N MET A 1 -1.37 11.75 -55.00
CA MET A 1 -1.71 11.09 -53.72
C MET A 1 -0.74 11.64 -52.71
N GLY A 2 -1.25 12.35 -51.72
CA GLY A 2 -0.42 13.07 -50.75
C GLY A 2 0.26 12.10 -49.80
N PHE A 3 1.46 12.42 -49.33
CA PHE A 3 2.21 11.61 -48.36
C PHE A 3 1.36 11.20 -47.14
N ILE A 4 0.49 12.12 -46.69
CA ILE A 4 -0.45 11.89 -45.57
C ILE A 4 -1.51 10.83 -45.93
N GLU A 5 -2.03 10.81 -47.16
CA GLU A 5 -3.03 9.83 -47.57
C GLU A 5 -2.46 8.40 -47.60
N ASP A 6 -1.23 8.26 -48.08
CA ASP A 6 -0.52 6.99 -48.11
C ASP A 6 -0.26 6.48 -46.68
N GLU A 7 0.20 7.34 -45.77
CA GLU A 7 0.39 6.99 -44.35
C GLU A 7 -0.93 6.66 -43.64
N LEU A 8 -2.03 7.39 -43.93
CA LEU A 8 -3.35 7.09 -43.37
C LEU A 8 -3.89 5.74 -43.86
N GLN A 9 -3.70 5.40 -45.13
CA GLN A 9 -4.06 4.08 -45.65
C GLN A 9 -3.22 2.98 -45.00
N GLU A 10 -1.93 3.21 -44.80
CA GLU A 10 -1.04 2.29 -44.12
C GLU A 10 -1.48 2.07 -42.66
N VAL A 11 -1.78 3.14 -41.92
CA VAL A 11 -2.32 3.07 -40.55
C VAL A 11 -3.65 2.32 -40.53
N SER A 12 -4.58 2.63 -41.43
CA SER A 12 -5.89 1.95 -41.48
C SER A 12 -5.75 0.43 -41.69
N LYS A 13 -4.83 0.02 -42.58
CA LYS A 13 -4.61 -1.41 -42.92
C LYS A 13 -3.76 -2.15 -41.87
N LEU A 14 -2.76 -1.50 -41.30
CA LEU A 14 -1.74 -2.15 -40.48
C LEU A 14 -1.89 -1.92 -38.98
N CYS A 15 -2.65 -0.93 -38.51
CA CYS A 15 -2.71 -0.57 -37.09
C CYS A 15 -3.06 -1.77 -36.18
N HIS A 16 -4.08 -2.55 -36.53
CA HIS A 16 -4.48 -3.72 -35.73
C HIS A 16 -3.43 -4.84 -35.74
N ASN A 17 -2.75 -5.05 -36.88
CA ASN A 17 -1.74 -6.10 -37.05
C ASN A 17 -0.41 -5.73 -36.38
N VAL A 18 -0.09 -4.45 -36.37
CA VAL A 18 1.21 -3.93 -35.92
C VAL A 18 1.16 -3.51 -34.44
N VAL A 19 -0.02 -3.08 -33.98
CA VAL A 19 -0.27 -2.60 -32.63
C VAL A 19 -1.48 -3.37 -32.07
N GLU A 20 -1.24 -4.57 -31.54
CA GLU A 20 -2.31 -5.38 -30.94
C GLU A 20 -2.99 -4.61 -29.79
N GLY A 21 -4.31 -4.76 -29.67
CA GLY A 21 -5.12 -4.02 -28.70
C GLY A 21 -5.35 -2.54 -29.05
N SER A 22 -5.00 -2.13 -30.28
CA SER A 22 -5.35 -0.81 -30.80
C SER A 22 -6.74 -0.79 -31.43
N ARG A 23 -7.44 0.34 -31.27
CA ARG A 23 -8.72 0.64 -31.94
C ARG A 23 -8.63 2.03 -32.53
N ILE A 24 -8.84 2.14 -33.84
CA ILE A 24 -8.89 3.43 -34.52
C ILE A 24 -10.20 4.13 -34.14
N VAL A 25 -10.11 5.31 -33.54
CA VAL A 25 -11.28 6.13 -33.16
C VAL A 25 -11.59 7.13 -34.27
N SER A 26 -10.56 7.76 -34.84
CA SER A 26 -10.70 8.65 -36.00
C SER A 26 -9.42 8.64 -36.83
N CYS A 27 -9.55 8.71 -38.16
CA CYS A 27 -8.42 8.72 -39.09
C CYS A 27 -8.75 9.73 -40.20
N PHE A 28 -8.27 10.97 -40.07
CA PHE A 28 -8.51 12.07 -40.99
C PHE A 28 -7.18 12.71 -41.42
N GLN A 29 -7.19 13.46 -42.52
CA GLN A 29 -5.99 14.17 -43.03
C GLN A 29 -5.41 15.19 -42.05
N THR A 30 -6.19 15.68 -41.11
CA THR A 30 -5.74 16.64 -40.09
C THR A 30 -5.35 15.98 -38.78
N MET A 31 -5.94 14.82 -38.44
CA MET A 31 -5.68 14.13 -37.18
C MET A 31 -5.97 12.64 -37.24
N VAL A 32 -5.19 11.89 -36.45
CA VAL A 32 -5.40 10.48 -36.17
C VAL A 32 -5.61 10.31 -34.67
N ARG A 33 -6.67 9.61 -34.28
CA ARG A 33 -6.91 9.22 -32.88
C ARG A 33 -7.02 7.72 -32.78
N ILE A 34 -6.16 7.13 -31.97
CA ILE A 34 -6.08 5.69 -31.77
C ILE A 34 -6.08 5.39 -30.28
N GLU A 35 -6.88 4.43 -29.90
CA GLU A 35 -7.01 3.96 -28.52
C GLU A 35 -6.21 2.67 -28.38
N ILE A 36 -5.24 2.64 -27.47
CA ILE A 36 -4.43 1.47 -27.15
C ILE A 36 -4.86 0.95 -25.78
N THR A 37 -5.32 -0.30 -25.72
CA THR A 37 -5.81 -0.93 -24.50
C THR A 37 -5.00 -2.20 -24.20
N LYS A 38 -4.36 -2.25 -23.02
CA LYS A 38 -3.73 -3.46 -22.49
C LYS A 38 -4.62 -4.15 -21.44
N THR A 39 -5.21 -3.37 -20.54
CA THR A 39 -6.17 -3.83 -19.53
C THR A 39 -7.29 -2.79 -19.37
N SER A 40 -8.32 -3.10 -18.57
CA SER A 40 -9.40 -2.17 -18.22
C SER A 40 -8.87 -0.83 -17.67
N PHE A 41 -7.75 -0.88 -16.94
CA PHE A 41 -7.10 0.28 -16.35
C PHE A 41 -5.97 0.87 -17.21
N LYS A 42 -5.25 0.07 -18.00
CA LYS A 42 -4.14 0.55 -18.87
C LYS A 42 -4.66 0.88 -20.26
N LYS A 43 -5.23 2.07 -20.38
CA LYS A 43 -5.87 2.56 -21.60
C LYS A 43 -5.40 3.97 -21.95
N ILE A 44 -4.87 4.15 -23.15
CA ILE A 44 -4.36 5.43 -23.64
C ILE A 44 -5.02 5.76 -24.98
N ILE A 45 -5.46 7.00 -25.13
CA ILE A 45 -5.89 7.58 -26.39
C ILE A 45 -4.73 8.43 -26.89
N VAL A 46 -4.18 8.06 -28.04
CA VAL A 46 -3.14 8.79 -28.76
C VAL A 46 -3.82 9.66 -29.79
N CYS A 47 -3.68 10.98 -29.66
CA CYS A 47 -4.09 11.96 -30.66
C CYS A 47 -2.84 12.47 -31.37
N ALA A 48 -2.69 12.17 -32.65
CA ALA A 48 -1.64 12.70 -33.51
C ALA A 48 -2.25 13.72 -34.47
N GLN A 49 -1.70 14.93 -34.54
CA GLN A 49 -2.11 15.97 -35.48
C GLN A 49 -0.99 16.22 -36.49
N PHE A 50 -1.36 16.38 -37.76
CA PHE A 50 -0.41 16.68 -38.83
C PHE A 50 -0.24 18.19 -38.94
N PRO A 51 0.96 18.74 -38.70
CA PRO A 51 1.27 20.13 -39.05
C PRO A 51 1.34 20.32 -40.57
N GLU A 52 1.23 21.56 -41.04
CA GLU A 52 1.20 21.91 -42.47
C GLU A 52 2.45 21.45 -43.24
N ASP A 53 3.62 21.49 -42.60
CA ASP A 53 4.92 21.11 -43.18
C ASP A 53 5.29 19.63 -42.97
N TYR A 54 4.36 18.79 -42.52
CA TYR A 54 4.59 17.36 -42.36
C TYR A 54 4.93 16.69 -43.71
N PRO A 55 5.95 15.81 -43.81
CA PRO A 55 6.74 15.16 -42.73
C PRO A 55 8.05 15.87 -42.34
N LYS A 56 8.31 17.10 -42.80
CA LYS A 56 9.54 17.85 -42.44
C LYS A 56 9.52 18.32 -40.99
N THR A 57 8.33 18.54 -40.44
CA THR A 57 8.08 18.83 -39.03
C THR A 57 7.56 17.59 -38.29
N PRO A 58 7.85 17.43 -36.98
CA PRO A 58 7.38 16.29 -36.21
C PRO A 58 5.86 16.34 -36.00
N LEU A 59 5.23 15.18 -35.80
CA LEU A 59 3.83 15.09 -35.38
C LEU A 59 3.61 15.78 -34.03
N LEU A 60 2.49 16.48 -33.90
CA LEU A 60 2.00 16.98 -32.62
C LEU A 60 1.23 15.86 -31.93
N ILE A 61 1.68 15.46 -30.75
CA ILE A 61 1.14 14.30 -30.03
C ILE A 61 0.49 14.75 -28.74
N GLU A 62 -0.72 14.27 -28.49
CA GLU A 62 -1.42 14.45 -27.23
C GLU A 62 -1.90 13.09 -26.72
N LEU A 63 -1.51 12.73 -25.50
CA LEU A 63 -1.87 11.47 -24.87
C LEU A 63 -2.92 11.71 -23.79
N LYS A 64 -4.04 10.99 -23.86
CA LYS A 64 -5.15 11.09 -22.90
C LYS A 64 -5.46 9.74 -22.28
N SER A 65 -5.73 9.71 -20.99
CA SER A 65 -6.24 8.54 -20.28
C SER A 65 -7.23 8.98 -19.20
N LYS A 66 -8.21 8.13 -18.90
CA LYS A 66 -9.11 8.34 -17.76
C LYS A 66 -8.57 7.76 -16.46
N THR A 67 -7.53 6.94 -16.53
CA THR A 67 -7.07 6.06 -15.46
C THR A 67 -5.59 6.26 -15.12
N LEU A 68 -4.76 6.66 -16.09
CA LEU A 68 -3.34 6.97 -15.86
C LEU A 68 -3.13 8.43 -15.47
N SER A 69 -2.04 8.68 -14.74
CA SER A 69 -1.62 10.01 -14.28
C SER A 69 -1.36 10.98 -15.44
N GLU A 70 -1.87 12.21 -15.34
CA GLU A 70 -1.59 13.29 -16.29
C GLU A 70 -0.09 13.62 -16.36
N ASN A 71 0.62 13.57 -15.24
CA ASN A 71 2.06 13.83 -15.19
C ASN A 71 2.85 12.76 -15.96
N LEU A 72 2.42 11.50 -15.86
CA LEU A 72 3.03 10.41 -16.63
C LEU A 72 2.77 10.59 -18.13
N LEU A 73 1.53 10.97 -18.50
CA LEU A 73 1.16 11.20 -19.89
C LEU A 73 1.92 12.38 -20.49
N ALA A 74 2.05 13.49 -19.77
CA ALA A 74 2.84 14.65 -20.21
C ALA A 74 4.32 14.27 -20.42
N GLY A 75 4.90 13.51 -19.48
CA GLY A 75 6.25 12.99 -19.62
C GLY A 75 6.41 12.07 -20.85
N LEU A 76 5.45 11.17 -21.08
CA LEU A 76 5.45 10.27 -22.24
C LEU A 76 5.25 11.02 -23.56
N THR A 77 4.39 12.05 -23.60
CA THR A 77 4.22 12.91 -24.76
C THR A 77 5.53 13.57 -25.15
N ASN A 78 6.25 14.17 -24.19
CA ASN A 78 7.56 14.80 -24.45
C ASN A 78 8.57 13.82 -25.05
N VAL A 79 8.59 12.57 -24.58
CA VAL A 79 9.46 11.53 -25.13
C VAL A 79 9.03 11.14 -26.55
N CYS A 80 7.73 11.02 -26.81
CA CYS A 80 7.22 10.71 -28.15
C CYS A 80 7.58 11.83 -29.15
N GLU A 81 7.46 13.10 -28.76
CA GLU A 81 7.86 14.23 -29.60
C GLU A 81 9.36 14.22 -29.92
N GLN A 82 10.20 13.81 -28.96
CA GLN A 82 11.65 13.64 -29.20
C GLN A 82 11.94 12.49 -30.17
N GLU A 83 11.21 11.38 -30.09
CA GLU A 83 11.33 10.27 -31.05
C GLU A 83 10.88 10.70 -32.46
N CYS A 84 9.80 11.49 -32.57
CA CYS A 84 9.37 12.06 -33.86
C CYS A 84 10.45 12.93 -34.52
N LYS A 85 11.15 13.75 -33.72
CA LYS A 85 12.26 14.59 -34.23
C LYS A 85 13.43 13.78 -34.79
N LYS A 86 13.58 12.51 -34.43
CA LYS A 86 14.60 11.61 -35.00
C LYS A 86 14.19 11.02 -36.35
N ILE A 87 12.89 11.04 -36.67
CA ILE A 87 12.28 10.33 -37.81
C ILE A 87 11.71 11.35 -38.82
N LEU A 88 12.30 12.53 -38.91
CA LEU A 88 11.87 13.57 -39.87
C LEU A 88 12.01 13.07 -41.31
N GLY A 89 11.05 13.48 -42.15
CA GLY A 89 10.99 13.09 -43.57
C GLY A 89 10.44 11.68 -43.82
N LYS A 90 10.03 10.94 -42.79
CA LYS A 90 9.38 9.62 -42.88
C LYS A 90 8.03 9.61 -42.19
N ALA A 91 7.25 8.54 -42.40
CA ALA A 91 6.01 8.27 -41.69
C ALA A 91 6.28 8.09 -40.19
N GLN A 92 5.58 8.83 -39.34
CA GLN A 92 5.82 8.90 -37.89
C GLN A 92 4.69 8.26 -37.07
N VAL A 93 3.48 8.12 -37.61
CA VAL A 93 2.31 7.65 -36.83
C VAL A 93 2.51 6.23 -36.30
N LEU A 94 2.81 5.26 -37.16
CA LEU A 94 3.02 3.86 -36.74
C LEU A 94 4.21 3.68 -35.78
N PRO A 95 5.40 4.27 -36.01
CA PRO A 95 6.49 4.24 -35.04
C PRO A 95 6.11 4.74 -33.65
N VAL A 96 5.38 5.86 -33.57
CA VAL A 96 4.92 6.42 -32.29
C VAL A 96 3.94 5.49 -31.60
N LEU A 97 2.97 4.93 -32.33
CA LEU A 97 2.00 3.99 -31.75
C LEU A 97 2.67 2.73 -31.22
N LYS A 98 3.65 2.19 -31.95
CA LYS A 98 4.50 1.08 -31.48
C LYS A 98 5.24 1.47 -30.20
N PHE A 99 5.81 2.67 -30.14
CA PHE A 99 6.53 3.15 -28.97
C PHE A 99 5.61 3.26 -27.75
N VAL A 100 4.43 3.88 -27.89
CA VAL A 100 3.44 4.00 -26.80
C VAL A 100 2.96 2.61 -26.34
N ARG A 101 2.70 1.69 -27.27
CA ARG A 101 2.36 0.31 -26.94
C ARG A 101 3.48 -0.36 -26.14
N ASN A 102 4.70 -0.34 -26.65
CA ASN A 102 5.85 -0.97 -25.99
C ASN A 102 6.06 -0.39 -24.60
N PHE A 103 5.89 0.92 -24.43
CA PHE A 103 5.93 1.57 -23.14
C PHE A 103 4.91 0.99 -22.16
N ILE A 104 3.62 0.88 -22.55
CA ILE A 104 2.57 0.29 -21.69
C ILE A 104 2.86 -1.20 -21.37
N HIS A 105 3.46 -1.92 -22.31
CA HIS A 105 3.80 -3.33 -22.12
C HIS A 105 4.96 -3.55 -21.15
N GLU A 106 6.04 -2.77 -21.29
CA GLU A 106 7.25 -2.89 -20.46
C GLU A 106 7.13 -2.21 -19.10
N ASN A 107 6.29 -1.17 -18.99
CA ASN A 107 6.12 -0.38 -17.76
C ASN A 107 4.87 -0.82 -17.00
N SER A 108 4.88 -2.02 -16.42
CA SER A 108 3.71 -2.54 -15.70
C SER A 108 3.27 -1.68 -14.52
N LEU A 109 4.18 -0.90 -13.93
CA LEU A 109 3.94 0.01 -12.79
C LEU A 109 3.33 1.37 -13.19
N CYS A 110 3.04 1.61 -14.47
CA CYS A 110 2.44 2.87 -14.92
C CYS A 110 1.06 3.15 -14.28
N CYS A 111 0.32 2.10 -13.92
CA CYS A 111 -1.00 2.19 -13.29
C CYS A 111 -0.96 2.75 -11.86
N CYS A 112 0.18 2.72 -11.19
CA CYS A 112 0.35 3.18 -9.82
C CYS A 112 1.36 4.35 -9.71
N TYR A 113 1.56 5.09 -10.80
CA TYR A 113 2.53 6.19 -10.86
C TYR A 113 2.33 7.25 -9.76
N ASP A 114 1.09 7.70 -9.55
CA ASP A 114 0.78 8.71 -8.53
C ASP A 114 0.96 8.15 -7.12
N GLU A 115 0.57 6.89 -6.90
CA GLU A 115 0.76 6.19 -5.63
C GLU A 115 2.25 6.07 -5.29
N ILE A 116 3.08 5.64 -6.25
CA ILE A 116 4.53 5.56 -6.08
C ILE A 116 5.11 6.94 -5.76
N SER A 117 4.67 7.98 -6.46
CA SER A 117 5.12 9.35 -6.25
C SER A 117 4.75 9.85 -4.85
N ALA A 118 3.56 9.52 -4.34
CA ALA A 118 3.16 9.82 -2.98
C ALA A 118 3.97 9.03 -1.94
N LEU A 119 4.23 7.75 -2.19
CA LEU A 119 5.00 6.88 -1.30
C LEU A 119 6.44 7.34 -1.14
N LYS A 120 7.07 7.82 -2.22
CA LYS A 120 8.43 8.39 -2.17
C LYS A 120 8.54 9.56 -1.18
N LYS A 121 7.47 10.32 -0.96
CA LYS A 121 7.43 11.43 0.01
C LYS A 121 7.42 10.97 1.48
N LEU A 122 7.10 9.71 1.74
CA LEU A 122 7.06 9.14 3.11
C LEU A 122 8.38 8.50 3.54
N LEU A 123 9.31 8.32 2.59
CA LEU A 123 10.60 7.69 2.82
C LEU A 123 11.56 8.68 3.50
N GLY A 124 12.33 8.19 4.46
CA GLY A 124 13.47 8.91 5.03
C GLY A 124 14.75 8.61 4.26
N GLU A 125 15.86 9.20 4.71
CA GLU A 125 17.15 9.11 4.01
C GLU A 125 17.71 7.69 3.85
N ARG A 126 17.48 6.82 4.86
CA ARG A 126 17.94 5.43 4.85
C ARG A 126 16.99 4.48 4.11
N ASP A 127 15.74 4.90 3.90
CA ASP A 127 14.72 4.07 3.28
C ASP A 127 14.96 3.96 1.77
N LYS A 128 14.57 2.82 1.18
CA LYS A 128 14.71 2.57 -0.26
C LYS A 128 13.42 2.01 -0.85
N LEU A 129 13.01 2.58 -1.97
CA LEU A 129 11.91 2.08 -2.80
C LEU A 129 12.43 1.85 -4.21
N GLN A 130 12.78 0.60 -4.54
CA GLN A 130 13.32 0.25 -5.84
C GLN A 130 12.21 -0.32 -6.74
N LEU A 131 12.04 0.27 -7.92
CA LEU A 131 11.02 -0.12 -8.89
C LEU A 131 11.62 -1.12 -9.88
N LYS A 132 10.94 -2.25 -10.10
CA LYS A 132 11.28 -3.26 -11.11
C LYS A 132 10.13 -3.36 -12.10
N GLN A 133 10.14 -2.45 -13.08
CA GLN A 133 9.03 -2.27 -14.02
C GLN A 133 8.71 -3.52 -14.86
N LYS A 134 9.74 -4.19 -15.40
CA LYS A 134 9.57 -5.39 -16.25
C LYS A 134 8.93 -6.58 -15.53
N SER A 135 9.23 -6.73 -14.24
CA SER A 135 8.72 -7.83 -13.42
C SER A 135 7.55 -7.42 -12.52
N SER A 136 7.06 -6.18 -12.64
CA SER A 136 5.94 -5.63 -11.85
C SER A 136 6.14 -5.67 -10.32
N TYR A 137 7.40 -5.61 -9.85
CA TYR A 137 7.72 -5.60 -8.42
C TYR A 137 8.20 -4.24 -7.93
N ILE A 138 7.93 -3.97 -6.65
CA ILE A 138 8.44 -2.83 -5.89
C ILE A 138 9.15 -3.39 -4.65
N ASN A 139 10.45 -3.18 -4.54
CA ASN A 139 11.20 -3.56 -3.34
C ASN A 139 11.18 -2.40 -2.35
N LEU A 140 10.56 -2.62 -1.20
CA LEU A 140 10.51 -1.68 -0.09
C LEU A 140 11.54 -2.09 0.97
N LYS A 141 12.34 -1.13 1.43
CA LYS A 141 13.21 -1.26 2.61
C LYS A 141 12.99 -0.03 3.49
N VAL A 142 12.52 -0.25 4.71
CA VAL A 142 12.26 0.80 5.70
C VAL A 142 13.13 0.55 6.93
N TYR A 143 13.72 1.60 7.47
CA TYR A 143 14.56 1.55 8.66
C TYR A 143 14.09 2.54 9.72
N GLN A 144 14.19 2.14 10.98
CA GLN A 144 13.99 3.00 12.13
C GLN A 144 14.94 2.58 13.25
N GLY A 145 15.99 3.38 13.49
CA GLY A 145 17.07 2.98 14.40
C GLY A 145 17.77 1.72 13.88
N LEU A 146 17.84 0.68 14.71
CA LEU A 146 18.37 -0.64 14.35
C LEU A 146 17.29 -1.59 13.80
N TYR A 147 16.02 -1.19 13.82
CA TYR A 147 14.92 -1.97 13.26
C TYR A 147 14.81 -1.77 11.75
N TYR A 148 14.44 -2.84 11.04
CA TYR A 148 14.19 -2.79 9.60
C TYR A 148 12.98 -3.65 9.20
N PHE A 149 12.33 -3.24 8.12
CA PHE A 149 11.31 -4.01 7.44
C PHE A 149 11.57 -3.97 5.93
N LYS A 150 11.76 -5.14 5.32
CA LYS A 150 11.98 -5.32 3.89
C LYS A 150 10.92 -6.24 3.32
N THR A 151 10.38 -5.87 2.16
CA THR A 151 9.41 -6.71 1.45
C THR A 151 9.43 -6.40 -0.03
N LYS A 152 9.07 -7.39 -0.83
CA LYS A 152 8.82 -7.27 -2.25
C LYS A 152 7.32 -7.21 -2.48
N ILE A 153 6.86 -6.15 -3.13
CA ILE A 153 5.44 -5.92 -3.41
C ILE A 153 5.20 -6.21 -4.88
N LEU A 154 4.31 -7.15 -5.19
CA LEU A 154 3.89 -7.44 -6.55
C LEU A 154 2.65 -6.62 -6.90
N VAL A 155 2.69 -5.94 -8.04
CA VAL A 155 1.53 -5.27 -8.63
C VAL A 155 0.95 -6.18 -9.72
N PRO A 156 -0.29 -6.68 -9.57
CA PRO A 156 -0.89 -7.58 -10.54
C PRO A 156 -1.23 -6.85 -11.85
N ASP A 157 -1.33 -7.59 -12.96
CA ASP A 157 -1.63 -6.99 -14.27
C ASP A 157 -3.02 -6.33 -14.33
N ASN A 158 -4.01 -6.92 -13.67
CA ASN A 158 -5.39 -6.42 -13.60
C ASN A 158 -5.60 -5.39 -12.47
N TYR A 159 -4.54 -4.75 -11.99
CA TYR A 159 -4.66 -3.69 -10.98
C TYR A 159 -5.54 -2.53 -11.51
N PRO A 160 -6.49 -1.98 -10.72
CA PRO A 160 -6.74 -2.20 -9.30
C PRO A 160 -7.81 -3.25 -8.96
N GLU A 161 -8.22 -4.11 -9.90
CA GLU A 161 -9.23 -5.15 -9.63
C GLU A 161 -8.68 -6.23 -8.68
N ILE A 162 -7.37 -6.46 -8.70
CA ILE A 162 -6.65 -7.33 -7.77
C ILE A 162 -5.72 -6.48 -6.91
N SER A 163 -5.69 -6.74 -5.61
CA SER A 163 -4.83 -6.02 -4.66
C SER A 163 -3.36 -6.40 -4.83
N VAL A 164 -2.46 -5.52 -4.38
CA VAL A 164 -1.04 -5.84 -4.30
C VAL A 164 -0.77 -6.99 -3.32
N SER A 165 0.20 -7.85 -3.62
CA SER A 165 0.66 -8.91 -2.71
C SER A 165 2.02 -8.57 -2.09
N LEU A 166 2.21 -9.04 -0.86
CA LEU A 166 3.47 -8.90 -0.09
C LEU A 166 4.21 -10.24 -0.12
N GLU A 167 5.42 -10.22 -0.66
CA GLU A 167 6.33 -11.35 -0.85
C GLU A 167 7.70 -11.06 -0.23
N GLU A 168 8.50 -12.11 -0.03
CA GLU A 168 9.91 -12.03 0.45
C GLU A 168 10.06 -11.07 1.65
N ILE A 169 9.30 -11.33 2.72
CA ILE A 169 9.29 -10.48 3.92
C ILE A 169 10.51 -10.82 4.79
N ASP A 170 11.37 -9.83 5.01
CA ASP A 170 12.56 -9.90 5.87
C ASP A 170 12.52 -8.75 6.89
N THR A 171 12.62 -9.09 8.18
CA THR A 171 12.40 -8.16 9.28
C THR A 171 13.07 -8.68 10.56
N ASN A 172 13.61 -7.75 11.36
CA ASN A 172 14.12 -8.05 12.71
C ASN A 172 13.13 -7.64 13.82
N PHE A 173 11.90 -7.29 13.48
CA PHE A 173 10.83 -7.11 14.45
C PHE A 173 10.39 -8.45 15.09
N PRO A 174 9.97 -8.44 16.36
CA PRO A 174 9.42 -9.63 17.01
C PRO A 174 8.25 -10.26 16.22
N PRO A 175 8.04 -11.59 16.31
CA PRO A 175 7.04 -12.30 15.51
C PRO A 175 5.61 -11.75 15.59
N VAL A 176 5.20 -11.22 16.76
CA VAL A 176 3.89 -10.57 16.95
C VAL A 176 3.70 -9.38 16.00
N PHE A 177 4.72 -8.53 15.86
CA PHE A 177 4.67 -7.36 14.99
C PHE A 177 4.77 -7.73 13.52
N THR A 178 5.57 -8.75 13.18
CA THR A 178 5.63 -9.29 11.81
C THR A 178 4.27 -9.81 11.38
N ARG A 179 3.60 -10.61 12.22
CA ARG A 179 2.22 -11.08 11.98
C ARG A 179 1.25 -9.91 11.79
N HIS A 180 1.36 -8.88 12.62
CA HIS A 180 0.51 -7.69 12.53
C HIS A 180 0.74 -6.90 11.22
N LEU A 181 1.98 -6.56 10.89
CA LEU A 181 2.33 -5.76 9.71
C LEU A 181 1.85 -6.46 8.43
N VAL A 182 2.11 -7.77 8.32
CA VAL A 182 1.73 -8.56 7.15
C VAL A 182 0.23 -8.78 7.11
N GLY A 183 -0.39 -9.18 8.23
CA GLY A 183 -1.83 -9.44 8.31
C GLY A 183 -2.66 -8.18 8.03
N GLN A 184 -2.33 -7.07 8.70
CA GLN A 184 -3.01 -5.79 8.52
C GLN A 184 -2.75 -5.21 7.12
N GLY A 185 -1.53 -5.34 6.58
CA GLY A 185 -1.21 -4.94 5.22
C GLY A 185 -2.07 -5.69 4.19
N ARG A 186 -2.19 -7.02 4.33
CA ARG A 186 -3.04 -7.85 3.47
C ARG A 186 -4.52 -7.48 3.59
N GLU A 187 -5.02 -7.26 4.81
CA GLU A 187 -6.42 -6.86 5.02
C GLU A 187 -6.72 -5.47 4.43
N LEU A 188 -5.79 -4.52 4.53
CA LEU A 188 -5.94 -3.21 3.88
C LEU A 188 -6.00 -3.34 2.36
N GLY A 189 -5.20 -4.23 1.77
CA GLY A 189 -5.26 -4.55 0.34
C GLY A 189 -6.60 -5.17 -0.04
N ARG A 190 -7.03 -6.19 0.72
CA ARG A 190 -8.30 -6.89 0.53
C ARG A 190 -9.49 -5.92 0.53
N ARG A 191 -9.57 -5.02 1.52
CA ARG A 191 -10.64 -4.00 1.64
C ARG A 191 -10.71 -3.01 0.47
N CYS A 192 -9.68 -2.91 -0.36
CA CYS A 192 -9.70 -2.06 -1.54
C CYS A 192 -10.31 -2.74 -2.76
N VAL A 193 -10.34 -4.08 -2.80
CA VAL A 193 -10.74 -4.87 -3.98
C VAL A 193 -11.88 -5.83 -3.72
N GLU A 194 -12.15 -6.17 -2.46
CA GLU A 194 -13.27 -7.02 -2.05
C GLU A 194 -14.32 -6.22 -1.27
N PRO A 195 -15.61 -6.60 -1.43
CA PRO A 195 -16.68 -5.97 -0.68
C PRO A 195 -16.55 -6.20 0.84
N PRO A 196 -17.15 -5.32 1.66
CA PRO A 196 -17.24 -5.53 3.10
C PRO A 196 -17.93 -6.87 3.43
N LEU A 197 -17.40 -7.59 4.42
CA LEU A 197 -17.98 -8.87 4.88
C LEU A 197 -19.40 -8.71 5.43
N LYS A 198 -19.69 -7.54 6.03
CA LYS A 198 -21.02 -7.17 6.50
C LYS A 198 -21.58 -6.07 5.60
N LYS A 199 -22.63 -6.39 4.85
CA LYS A 199 -23.37 -5.43 4.03
C LYS A 199 -24.31 -4.63 4.93
N LEU A 200 -24.18 -3.30 4.91
CA LEU A 200 -25.17 -2.42 5.54
C LEU A 200 -26.33 -2.18 4.56
N PRO A 201 -27.57 -2.05 5.05
CA PRO A 201 -28.69 -1.66 4.19
C PRO A 201 -28.40 -0.28 3.55
N ASN A 202 -28.70 -0.15 2.26
CA ASN A 202 -28.49 1.06 1.43
C ASN A 202 -27.03 1.45 1.12
N GLN A 203 -26.06 0.54 1.23
CA GLN A 203 -24.71 0.84 0.76
C GLN A 203 -24.61 0.89 -0.78
N PRO A 204 -23.85 1.87 -1.34
CA PRO A 204 -23.57 1.92 -2.77
C PRO A 204 -22.81 0.66 -3.22
N MET A 205 -22.97 0.29 -4.50
CA MET A 205 -22.28 -0.86 -5.07
C MET A 205 -20.76 -0.70 -4.92
N PHE A 206 -20.12 -1.71 -4.33
CA PHE A 206 -18.69 -1.73 -4.14
C PHE A 206 -17.95 -1.64 -5.48
N LYS A 207 -16.91 -0.81 -5.54
CA LYS A 207 -16.03 -0.68 -6.70
C LYS A 207 -14.58 -0.83 -6.24
N PRO A 208 -13.76 -1.66 -6.93
CA PRO A 208 -12.35 -1.78 -6.64
C PRO A 208 -11.63 -0.43 -6.71
N SER A 209 -10.65 -0.25 -5.84
CA SER A 209 -9.86 0.98 -5.72
C SER A 209 -8.37 0.67 -5.60
N PRO A 210 -7.49 1.59 -6.00
CA PRO A 210 -6.05 1.42 -5.82
C PRO A 210 -5.66 1.13 -4.37
N SER A 211 -4.83 0.11 -4.17
CA SER A 211 -4.44 -0.41 -2.86
C SER A 211 -2.98 -0.15 -2.48
N LEU A 212 -2.09 0.09 -3.45
CA LEU A 212 -0.64 0.20 -3.22
C LEU A 212 -0.31 1.27 -2.17
N CYS A 213 -0.85 2.49 -2.34
CA CYS A 213 -0.56 3.59 -1.43
C CYS A 213 -1.08 3.29 -0.01
N LYS A 214 -2.28 2.74 0.12
CA LYS A 214 -2.87 2.39 1.43
C LYS A 214 -2.06 1.34 2.17
N VAL A 215 -1.68 0.27 1.49
CA VAL A 215 -0.90 -0.83 2.08
C VAL A 215 0.51 -0.36 2.44
N VAL A 216 1.23 0.24 1.49
CA VAL A 216 2.64 0.59 1.69
C VAL A 216 2.81 1.76 2.66
N SER A 217 1.91 2.75 2.65
CA SER A 217 1.96 3.85 3.64
C SER A 217 1.72 3.34 5.06
N PHE A 218 0.82 2.36 5.24
CA PHE A 218 0.64 1.69 6.53
C PHE A 218 1.92 0.98 6.98
N LEU A 219 2.57 0.21 6.09
CA LEU A 219 3.81 -0.49 6.41
C LEU A 219 4.94 0.48 6.79
N ILE A 220 5.16 1.53 5.99
CA ILE A 220 6.18 2.55 6.26
C ILE A 220 5.92 3.23 7.62
N ARG A 221 4.69 3.69 7.86
CA ARG A 221 4.34 4.38 9.11
C ARG A 221 4.50 3.46 10.30
N SER A 222 3.97 2.24 10.23
CA SER A 222 4.00 1.29 11.33
C SER A 222 5.43 0.88 11.68
N ALA A 223 6.27 0.57 10.68
CA ALA A 223 7.68 0.25 10.90
C ALA A 223 8.46 1.42 11.53
N LYS A 224 8.10 2.67 11.21
CA LYS A 224 8.71 3.87 11.82
C LYS A 224 8.19 4.18 13.21
N THR A 225 6.93 3.91 13.49
CA THR A 225 6.33 4.24 14.79
C THR A 225 6.61 3.19 15.85
N LEU A 226 6.59 1.90 15.49
CA LEU A 226 6.65 0.79 16.45
C LEU A 226 7.86 0.84 17.40
N PRO A 227 9.11 1.07 16.95
CA PRO A 227 10.27 1.15 17.84
C PRO A 227 10.19 2.28 18.88
N ASN A 228 9.42 3.33 18.59
CA ASN A 228 9.29 4.50 19.45
C ASN A 228 8.01 4.46 20.33
N GLN A 229 7.28 3.34 20.32
CA GLN A 229 6.08 3.21 21.14
C GLN A 229 6.42 2.82 22.57
N HIS A 230 5.62 3.36 23.47
CA HIS A 230 5.76 3.19 24.91
C HIS A 230 4.59 2.39 25.47
N CYS A 231 4.86 1.67 26.56
CA CYS A 231 3.85 0.94 27.29
C CYS A 231 2.80 1.90 27.84
N GLN A 232 1.52 1.59 27.67
CA GLN A 232 0.47 2.49 28.15
C GLN A 232 0.30 2.49 29.67
N LEU A 233 0.94 1.56 30.39
CA LEU A 233 0.92 1.51 31.84
C LEU A 233 2.19 2.13 32.45
N CYS A 234 3.37 1.51 32.26
CA CYS A 234 4.61 1.99 32.89
C CYS A 234 5.28 3.15 32.15
N ARG A 235 4.86 3.44 30.90
CA ARG A 235 5.43 4.49 30.03
C ARG A 235 6.87 4.24 29.54
N ASP A 236 7.48 3.12 29.88
CA ASP A 236 8.78 2.73 29.32
C ASP A 236 8.66 2.29 27.86
N ALA A 237 9.80 2.31 27.16
CA ALA A 237 9.89 1.84 25.78
C ALA A 237 9.46 0.37 25.68
N CYS A 238 8.58 0.05 24.73
CA CYS A 238 8.15 -1.32 24.52
C CYS A 238 9.23 -2.16 23.85
N LEU A 239 9.89 -1.59 22.84
CA LEU A 239 10.95 -2.26 22.11
C LEU A 239 12.33 -1.75 22.57
N PRO A 240 13.31 -2.64 22.80
CA PRO A 240 14.67 -2.23 23.13
C PRO A 240 15.34 -1.50 21.95
N GLN A 241 16.46 -0.84 22.19
CA GLN A 241 17.20 -0.19 21.10
C GLN A 241 17.82 -1.22 20.14
N ASN A 242 18.33 -2.33 20.67
CA ASN A 242 18.87 -3.44 19.90
C ASN A 242 17.78 -4.52 19.70
N PRO A 243 17.39 -4.84 18.46
CA PRO A 243 16.35 -5.82 18.16
C PRO A 243 16.61 -7.23 18.71
N GLU A 244 17.88 -7.62 18.91
CA GLU A 244 18.26 -8.92 19.45
C GLU A 244 17.87 -9.09 20.92
N ASP A 245 17.78 -7.99 21.67
CA ASP A 245 17.37 -8.00 23.08
C ASP A 245 15.84 -8.08 23.24
N ALA A 246 15.08 -8.09 22.14
CA ALA A 246 13.63 -8.09 22.20
C ALA A 246 13.11 -9.45 22.69
N VAL A 247 12.27 -9.42 23.72
CA VAL A 247 11.72 -10.63 24.36
C VAL A 247 10.68 -11.29 23.46
N ILE A 248 11.01 -12.46 22.92
CA ILE A 248 10.15 -13.23 22.02
C ILE A 248 9.21 -14.16 22.79
N ASP A 249 9.60 -14.63 23.97
CA ASP A 249 8.80 -15.52 24.81
C ASP A 249 7.51 -14.83 25.25
N GLU A 250 6.35 -15.37 24.84
CA GLU A 250 5.03 -14.82 25.13
C GLU A 250 4.58 -15.01 26.59
N THR A 251 5.43 -15.55 27.46
CA THR A 251 5.18 -15.71 28.90
C THR A 251 6.02 -14.79 29.79
N ALA A 252 7.05 -14.15 29.21
CA ALA A 252 7.98 -13.32 29.95
C ALA A 252 7.43 -11.92 30.23
N ASP A 253 7.74 -11.35 31.39
CA ASP A 253 7.17 -10.09 31.87
C ASP A 253 7.31 -8.90 30.91
N LEU A 254 8.46 -8.82 30.23
CA LEU A 254 8.81 -7.75 29.29
C LEU A 254 8.38 -8.04 27.84
N HIS A 255 7.72 -9.18 27.58
CA HIS A 255 7.12 -9.44 26.28
C HIS A 255 6.11 -8.35 25.92
N VAL A 256 6.10 -7.91 24.66
CA VAL A 256 5.22 -6.83 24.23
C VAL A 256 3.96 -7.38 23.60
N GLU A 257 2.83 -7.11 24.23
CA GLU A 257 1.51 -7.42 23.70
C GLU A 257 0.91 -6.20 23.00
N ARG A 258 0.34 -6.43 21.82
CA ARG A 258 -0.37 -5.42 21.03
C ARG A 258 -1.86 -5.66 21.10
N LEU A 259 -2.60 -4.71 21.68
CA LEU A 259 -4.05 -4.79 21.77
C LEU A 259 -4.75 -4.40 20.45
N TYR A 260 -6.05 -4.73 20.33
CA TYR A 260 -6.85 -4.34 19.16
C TYR A 260 -6.97 -2.83 18.96
N CYS A 261 -6.94 -2.05 20.06
CA CYS A 261 -6.85 -0.59 20.00
C CYS A 261 -5.49 -0.07 19.53
N SER A 262 -4.59 -0.96 19.09
CA SER A 262 -3.27 -0.68 18.51
C SER A 262 -2.22 -0.12 19.47
N HIS A 263 -2.52 -0.08 20.77
CA HIS A 263 -1.57 0.31 21.80
C HIS A 263 -0.80 -0.90 22.33
N LEU A 264 0.41 -0.64 22.83
CA LEU A 264 1.34 -1.64 23.34
C LEU A 264 1.41 -1.64 24.86
N PHE A 265 1.62 -2.83 25.42
CA PHE A 265 1.84 -3.06 26.84
C PHE A 265 2.93 -4.11 26.99
N HIS A 266 3.78 -3.99 28.01
CA HIS A 266 4.51 -5.16 28.50
C HIS A 266 3.52 -6.17 29.09
N GLN A 267 3.82 -7.45 28.98
CA GLN A 267 2.93 -8.52 29.42
C GLN A 267 2.57 -8.38 30.90
N GLN A 268 3.56 -8.17 31.76
CA GLN A 268 3.31 -8.01 33.20
C GLN A 268 2.49 -6.75 33.51
N CYS A 269 2.70 -5.68 32.74
CA CYS A 269 1.89 -4.47 32.83
C CYS A 269 0.43 -4.77 32.45
N LEU A 270 0.20 -5.47 31.34
CA LEU A 270 -1.14 -5.83 30.91
C LEU A 270 -1.83 -6.73 31.95
N ILE A 271 -1.14 -7.74 32.49
CA ILE A 271 -1.65 -8.64 33.53
C ILE A 271 -2.07 -7.85 34.76
N THR A 272 -1.17 -7.01 35.28
CA THR A 272 -1.42 -6.16 36.44
C THR A 272 -2.61 -5.23 36.19
N TYR A 273 -2.67 -4.61 35.02
CA TYR A 273 -3.77 -3.71 34.65
C TYR A 273 -5.12 -4.43 34.56
N MET A 274 -5.14 -5.65 34.03
CA MET A 274 -6.36 -6.45 33.88
C MET A 274 -6.85 -7.04 35.22
N LYS A 275 -5.98 -7.17 36.23
CA LYS A 275 -6.30 -7.72 37.56
C LYS A 275 -6.59 -6.66 38.64
N THR A 276 -6.36 -5.39 38.36
CA THR A 276 -6.63 -4.28 39.30
C THR A 276 -7.98 -3.63 38.99
N PRO A 277 -8.70 -3.00 39.94
CA PRO A 277 -9.89 -2.22 39.64
C PRO A 277 -9.53 -0.89 38.93
N PRO A 278 -10.50 -0.18 38.30
CA PRO A 278 -11.91 -0.52 38.16
C PRO A 278 -12.17 -1.54 37.04
N PHE A 279 -13.21 -2.36 37.20
CA PHE A 279 -13.66 -3.35 36.20
C PHE A 279 -14.98 -2.97 35.50
N HIS A 280 -15.78 -2.10 36.13
CA HIS A 280 -17.08 -1.66 35.62
C HIS A 280 -17.02 -1.10 34.20
N GLY A 281 -17.88 -1.61 33.31
CA GLY A 281 -17.95 -1.22 31.89
C GLY A 281 -16.81 -1.78 31.04
N GLY A 282 -16.03 -2.70 31.61
CA GLY A 282 -14.88 -3.34 31.00
C GLY A 282 -13.61 -2.50 31.11
N LYS A 283 -12.47 -3.18 31.15
CA LYS A 283 -11.15 -2.53 31.14
C LYS A 283 -11.00 -1.64 29.91
N LYS A 284 -10.61 -0.38 30.11
CA LYS A 284 -10.41 0.61 29.03
C LYS A 284 -8.93 0.91 28.86
N CYS A 285 -8.44 1.01 27.64
CA CYS A 285 -7.05 1.34 27.40
C CYS A 285 -6.75 2.75 27.95
N PRO A 286 -5.75 2.93 28.83
CA PRO A 286 -5.43 4.25 29.39
C PRO A 286 -5.07 5.30 28.33
N GLY A 287 -4.57 4.88 27.16
CA GLY A 287 -4.19 5.79 26.08
C GLY A 287 -5.34 6.30 25.22
N CYS A 288 -6.41 5.51 25.01
CA CYS A 288 -7.48 5.87 24.06
C CYS A 288 -8.91 5.67 24.57
N GLY A 289 -9.10 5.15 25.79
CA GLY A 289 -10.41 4.93 26.38
C GLY A 289 -11.24 3.80 25.74
N GLN A 290 -10.76 3.17 24.67
CA GLN A 290 -11.42 2.02 24.05
C GLN A 290 -11.35 0.80 24.97
N ARG A 291 -12.39 -0.04 24.96
CA ARG A 291 -12.40 -1.30 25.71
C ARG A 291 -11.24 -2.19 25.27
N VAL A 292 -10.44 -2.61 26.23
CA VAL A 292 -9.40 -3.63 26.05
C VAL A 292 -10.11 -4.95 25.80
N TYR A 293 -9.83 -5.52 24.64
CA TYR A 293 -10.19 -6.89 24.29
C TYR A 293 -8.88 -7.63 24.01
N HIS A 294 -8.74 -8.84 24.53
CA HIS A 294 -7.57 -9.69 24.31
C HIS A 294 -7.98 -11.14 24.48
N ASP A 295 -7.66 -12.00 23.49
CA ASP A 295 -8.13 -13.39 23.47
C ASP A 295 -7.62 -14.19 24.69
N LYS A 296 -6.39 -13.92 25.15
CA LYS A 296 -5.83 -14.54 26.38
C LYS A 296 -6.50 -14.08 27.69
N TRP A 297 -7.31 -13.02 27.68
CA TRP A 297 -7.85 -12.35 28.89
C TRP A 297 -9.36 -12.10 28.83
N ALA A 298 -10.13 -13.04 28.28
CA ALA A 298 -11.59 -12.99 28.28
C ALA A 298 -12.16 -13.37 29.66
N VAL A 299 -12.16 -12.43 30.60
CA VAL A 299 -12.77 -12.58 31.93
C VAL A 299 -13.92 -11.58 32.08
N SER A 300 -15.07 -12.04 32.59
CA SER A 300 -16.22 -11.16 32.85
C SER A 300 -15.92 -10.20 34.01
N GLU A 301 -16.54 -9.02 33.99
CA GLU A 301 -16.33 -7.97 34.99
C GLU A 301 -16.61 -8.47 36.41
N ARG A 302 -17.74 -9.16 36.59
CA ARG A 302 -18.13 -9.78 37.86
C ARG A 302 -17.10 -10.79 38.36
N LEU A 303 -16.59 -11.67 37.48
CA LEU A 303 -15.60 -12.67 37.87
C LEU A 303 -14.24 -12.04 38.21
N ALA A 304 -13.88 -10.94 37.56
CA ALA A 304 -12.67 -10.19 37.87
C ALA A 304 -12.79 -9.46 39.23
N GLU A 305 -13.95 -8.83 39.48
CA GLU A 305 -14.28 -8.20 40.77
C GLU A 305 -14.26 -9.20 41.93
N ASP A 306 -14.95 -10.34 41.79
CA ASP A 306 -15.00 -11.37 42.83
C ASP A 306 -13.60 -11.91 43.15
N ARG A 307 -12.78 -12.17 42.13
CA ARG A 307 -11.38 -12.64 42.31
C ARG A 307 -10.51 -11.61 43.00
N TRP A 308 -10.62 -10.34 42.61
CA TRP A 308 -9.85 -9.27 43.24
C TRP A 308 -10.28 -9.05 44.70
N ALA A 309 -11.59 -9.04 44.96
CA ALA A 309 -12.13 -8.88 46.31
C ALA A 309 -11.69 -10.01 47.25
N HIS A 310 -11.68 -11.26 46.76
CA HIS A 310 -11.20 -12.41 47.51
C HIS A 310 -9.69 -12.31 47.81
N GLU A 311 -8.87 -11.89 46.83
CA GLU A 311 -7.44 -11.69 47.05
C GLU A 311 -7.18 -10.58 48.08
N GLN A 312 -7.90 -9.47 48.00
CA GLN A 312 -7.80 -8.37 48.98
C GLN A 312 -8.29 -8.76 50.37
N ALA A 313 -9.29 -9.66 50.49
CA ALA A 313 -9.72 -10.20 51.77
C ALA A 313 -8.60 -11.05 52.40
N ARG A 314 -8.00 -11.95 51.62
CA ARG A 314 -6.88 -12.79 52.07
C ARG A 314 -5.65 -11.98 52.49
N VAL A 315 -5.30 -10.93 51.74
CA VAL A 315 -4.19 -10.03 52.11
C VAL A 315 -4.47 -9.31 53.43
N ARG A 316 -5.72 -8.88 53.68
CA ARG A 316 -6.12 -8.28 54.95
C ARG A 316 -6.04 -9.26 56.11
N GLU A 317 -6.53 -10.48 55.93
CA GLU A 317 -6.41 -11.55 56.94
C GLU A 317 -4.94 -11.84 57.29
N LEU A 318 -4.06 -11.93 56.29
CA LEU A 318 -2.63 -12.16 56.52
C LEU A 318 -1.95 -10.97 57.23
N ALA A 319 -2.35 -9.74 56.90
CA ALA A 319 -1.86 -8.54 57.59
C ALA A 319 -2.32 -8.52 59.06
N GLU A 320 -3.60 -8.81 59.33
CA GLU A 320 -4.13 -8.94 60.70
C GLU A 320 -3.40 -10.02 61.50
N VAL A 321 -3.04 -11.14 60.87
CA VAL A 321 -2.22 -12.18 61.51
C VAL A 321 -0.80 -11.68 61.78
N ALA A 322 -0.17 -10.96 60.85
CA ALA A 322 1.17 -10.41 61.06
C ALA A 322 1.19 -9.38 62.20
N ASP A 323 0.22 -8.47 62.23
CA ASP A 323 0.05 -7.46 63.29
C ASP A 323 -0.20 -8.11 64.67
N PHE A 324 -0.77 -9.31 64.72
CA PHE A 324 -0.93 -10.08 65.97
C PHE A 324 0.39 -10.62 66.54
N PHE A 325 1.44 -10.73 65.71
CA PHE A 325 2.75 -11.26 66.11
C PHE A 325 3.82 -10.16 66.35
N GLU A 326 3.49 -8.88 66.18
CA GLU A 326 4.32 -7.71 66.58
C GLU A 326 3.94 -7.16 67.96
#